data_AF-A0A6L7LVJ7-F1
#
_entry.id   AF-A0A6L7LVJ7-F1
#
_cell.length_a   1.000
_cell.length_b   1.000
_cell.length_c   1.000
_cell.angle_alpha   90.00
_cell.angle_beta   90.00
_cell.angle_gamma   90.00
#
_symmetry.space_group_name_H-M   'P 1'
#
loop_
_entity.id
_entity.type
_entity.pdbx_description
1 polymer ?
#
loop_
_entity_poly.entity_id
_entity_poly.type
_entity_poly.pdbx_seq_one_letter_code
_entity_poly.pdbx_strand_id
1 'polypeptide(L)'
;MDWETYKNLCNEPHIVSRWLLEHTAKFCDAEHARLLLSYLQRKPLEKPKDHKGTSEVDMFCTALTYEQVQNIVSFVVSTSSHVSKLSQSQHRGIELAWREYLQSFASGNKSSTSE
;
A
#
# COMPACT_ATOMS: atom_id res chain seq x y z
N MET A 1 17.08 -0.09 11.95
CA MET A 1 17.24 0.09 10.50
C MET A 1 18.00 1.39 10.21
N ASP A 2 18.85 1.44 9.18
CA ASP A 2 19.45 2.69 8.68
C ASP A 2 18.52 3.40 7.67
N TRP A 3 18.86 4.63 7.29
CA TRP A 3 18.04 5.45 6.39
C TRP A 3 17.94 4.92 4.96
N GLU A 4 19.01 4.32 4.44
CA GLU A 4 19.03 3.83 3.06
C GLU A 4 18.12 2.62 2.93
N THR A 5 18.25 1.66 3.85
CA THR A 5 17.36 0.51 3.95
C THR A 5 15.91 0.94 4.10
N TYR A 6 15.61 1.91 4.98
CA TYR A 6 14.24 2.38 5.19
C TYR A 6 13.62 3.01 3.94
N LYS A 7 14.39 3.80 3.18
CA LYS A 7 13.92 4.36 1.91
C LYS A 7 13.66 3.28 0.86
N ASN A 8 14.52 2.27 0.81
CA ASN A 8 14.39 1.18 -0.16
C ASN A 8 13.15 0.32 0.08
N LEU A 9 12.63 0.27 1.32
CA LEU A 9 11.37 -0.40 1.61
C LEU A 9 10.19 0.11 0.77
N CYS A 10 10.17 1.40 0.40
CA CYS A 10 9.11 1.95 -0.44
C CYS A 10 9.09 1.34 -1.86
N ASN A 11 10.21 0.75 -2.30
CA ASN A 11 10.32 0.12 -3.61
C ASN A 11 9.97 -1.38 -3.56
N GLU A 12 9.78 -1.94 -2.37
CA GLU A 12 9.50 -3.36 -2.21
C GLU A 12 8.03 -3.67 -2.49
N PRO A 13 7.72 -4.64 -3.37
CA PRO A 13 6.36 -4.92 -3.82
C PRO A 13 5.47 -5.48 -2.72
N HIS A 14 6.02 -5.85 -1.56
CA HIS A 14 5.27 -6.40 -0.43
C HIS A 14 5.22 -5.43 0.75
N ILE A 15 5.66 -4.17 0.57
CA ILE A 15 5.67 -3.17 1.62
C ILE A 15 4.70 -2.04 1.30
N VAL A 16 3.87 -1.69 2.28
CA VAL A 16 2.84 -0.65 2.14
C VAL A 16 2.83 0.24 3.38
N SER A 17 2.59 1.54 3.21
CA SER A 17 2.47 2.49 4.32
C SER A 17 1.13 2.36 5.05
N ARG A 18 1.11 2.70 6.34
CA ARG A 18 -0.11 2.87 7.14
C ARG A 18 -1.10 3.77 6.43
N TRP A 19 -0.62 4.91 5.93
CA TRP A 19 -1.44 5.88 5.22
C TRP A 19 -2.23 5.21 4.10
N LEU A 20 -1.58 4.43 3.23
CA LEU A 20 -2.23 3.78 2.11
C LEU A 20 -3.28 2.76 2.59
N LEU A 21 -2.95 1.94 3.59
CA LEU A 21 -3.87 0.95 4.16
C LEU A 21 -5.12 1.61 4.77
N GLU A 22 -4.93 2.60 5.65
CA GLU A 22 -6.03 3.29 6.34
C GLU A 22 -6.91 4.08 5.38
N HIS A 23 -6.31 4.76 4.41
CA HIS A 23 -7.09 5.60 3.49
C HIS A 23 -7.83 4.76 2.46
N THR A 24 -7.23 3.67 1.97
CA THR A 24 -7.92 2.72 1.08
C THR A 24 -9.08 2.04 1.79
N ALA A 25 -8.88 1.60 3.04
CA ALA A 25 -9.93 0.96 3.83
C ALA A 25 -11.15 1.86 4.12
N LYS A 26 -10.99 3.19 4.11
CA LYS A 26 -12.10 4.14 4.36
C LYS A 26 -13.16 4.17 3.26
N PHE A 27 -12.87 3.66 2.06
CA PHE A 27 -13.81 3.70 0.94
C PHE A 27 -13.95 2.37 0.18
N CYS A 28 -13.11 1.39 0.46
CA CYS A 28 -13.33 0.00 0.07
C CYS A 28 -14.62 -0.59 0.65
N ASP A 29 -15.13 -1.64 0.02
CA ASP A 29 -16.16 -2.48 0.64
C ASP A 29 -15.67 -3.12 1.95
N ALA A 30 -16.59 -3.71 2.72
CA ALA A 30 -16.30 -4.27 4.03
C ALA A 30 -15.30 -5.44 4.01
N GLU A 31 -15.17 -6.14 2.88
CA GLU A 31 -14.25 -7.27 2.72
C GLU A 31 -12.82 -6.74 2.53
N HIS A 32 -12.62 -5.89 1.54
CA HIS A 32 -11.33 -5.26 1.24
C HIS A 32 -10.85 -4.40 2.41
N ALA A 33 -11.75 -3.64 3.06
CA ALA A 33 -11.41 -2.86 4.24
C ALA A 33 -10.91 -3.76 5.38
N ARG A 34 -11.57 -4.90 5.64
CA ARG A 34 -11.15 -5.84 6.69
C ARG A 34 -9.78 -6.45 6.38
N LEU A 35 -9.53 -6.83 5.13
CA LEU A 35 -8.23 -7.33 4.68
C LEU A 35 -7.14 -6.29 4.94
N LEU A 36 -7.32 -5.05 4.49
CA LEU A 36 -6.34 -3.98 4.63
C LEU A 36 -6.07 -3.62 6.09
N LEU A 37 -7.12 -3.50 6.90
CA LEU A 37 -7.00 -3.19 8.33
C LEU A 37 -6.36 -4.33 9.14
N SER A 38 -6.43 -5.58 8.66
CA SER A 38 -5.76 -6.72 9.32
C SER A 38 -4.23 -6.56 9.34
N TYR A 39 -3.64 -5.88 8.35
CA TYR A 39 -2.20 -5.60 8.34
C TYR A 39 -1.80 -4.59 9.41
N LEU A 40 -2.69 -3.66 9.76
CA LEU A 40 -2.43 -2.66 10.81
C LEU A 40 -2.42 -3.26 12.23
N GLN A 41 -2.94 -4.47 12.41
CA GLN A 41 -2.85 -5.22 13.67
C GLN A 41 -1.46 -5.85 13.87
N ARG A 42 -0.63 -5.88 12.82
CA ARG A 42 0.74 -6.39 12.89
C ARG A 42 1.67 -5.30 13.43
N LYS A 43 2.87 -5.70 13.85
CA LYS A 43 3.91 -4.72 14.20
C LYS A 43 4.44 -4.08 12.91
N PRO A 44 4.53 -2.73 12.81
CA PRO A 44 5.18 -2.09 11.67
C PRO A 44 6.67 -2.41 11.64
N LEU A 45 7.28 -2.25 10.47
CA LEU A 45 8.73 -2.37 10.28
C LEU A 45 9.47 -1.30 11.10
N GLU A 46 10.68 -1.64 11.51
CA GLU A 46 11.50 -0.73 12.30
C GLU A 46 11.90 0.52 11.50
N LYS A 47 11.70 1.68 12.10
CA LYS A 47 12.17 2.95 11.56
C LYS A 47 13.64 3.21 11.98
N PRO A 48 14.36 4.08 11.26
CA PRO A 48 15.60 4.69 11.76
C PRO A 48 15.36 5.38 13.11
N LYS A 49 16.36 5.33 14.00
CA LYS A 49 16.23 5.85 15.38
C LYS A 49 15.95 7.34 15.45
N ASP A 50 16.42 8.07 14.45
CA ASP A 50 16.30 9.52 14.28
C ASP A 50 15.15 9.92 13.34
N HIS A 51 14.31 8.97 12.95
CA HIS A 51 13.18 9.21 12.06
C HIS A 51 12.11 10.10 12.73
N LYS A 52 11.83 11.27 12.13
CA LYS A 52 10.89 12.27 12.67
C LYS A 52 9.47 12.23 12.10
N GLY A 53 9.20 11.39 11.10
CA GLY A 53 7.85 11.29 10.50
C GLY A 53 6.83 10.61 11.42
N THR A 54 5.56 10.90 11.18
CA THR A 54 4.41 10.41 11.94
C THR A 54 4.20 8.89 11.81
N SER A 55 3.20 8.34 12.50
CA SER A 55 2.79 6.95 12.32
C SER A 55 2.24 6.66 10.92
N GLU A 56 1.81 7.67 10.17
CA GLU A 56 1.26 7.50 8.81
C GLU A 56 2.29 6.89 7.84
N VAL A 57 3.58 7.13 8.09
CA VAL A 57 4.67 6.53 7.31
C VAL A 57 5.16 5.21 7.88
N ASP A 58 4.50 4.64 8.89
CA ASP A 58 4.78 3.27 9.33
C ASP A 58 4.64 2.32 8.13
N MET A 59 5.65 1.50 7.87
CA MET A 59 5.65 0.55 6.78
C MET A 59 5.26 -0.85 7.29
N PHE A 60 4.47 -1.57 6.51
CA PHE A 60 3.98 -2.90 6.84
C PHE A 60 4.32 -3.88 5.73
N CYS A 61 4.79 -5.07 6.14
CA CYS A 61 4.88 -6.20 5.24
C CYS A 61 3.50 -6.81 5.02
N THR A 62 3.04 -6.76 3.77
CA THR A 62 1.78 -7.32 3.31
C THR A 62 2.04 -8.64 2.59
N ALA A 63 1.09 -9.56 2.69
CA ALA A 63 1.08 -10.81 1.93
C ALA A 63 -0.07 -10.77 0.92
N LEU A 64 -0.24 -9.62 0.27
CA LEU A 64 -1.28 -9.43 -0.74
C LEU A 64 -0.91 -10.27 -1.97
N THR A 65 -1.87 -11.02 -2.49
CA THR A 65 -1.69 -11.71 -3.77
C THR A 65 -1.85 -10.72 -4.92
N TYR A 66 -1.30 -11.04 -6.09
CA TYR A 66 -1.48 -10.23 -7.30
C TYR A 66 -2.97 -9.98 -7.60
N GLU A 67 -3.81 -11.00 -7.45
CA GLU A 67 -5.27 -10.90 -7.61
C GLU A 67 -5.90 -9.92 -6.61
N GLN A 68 -5.52 -9.99 -5.33
CA GLN A 68 -6.00 -9.04 -4.32
C GLN A 68 -5.60 -7.60 -4.67
N VAL A 69 -4.37 -7.39 -5.14
CA VAL A 69 -3.90 -6.07 -5.58
C VAL A 69 -4.68 -5.58 -6.79
N GLN A 70 -4.90 -6.43 -7.79
CA GLN A 70 -5.70 -6.07 -8.97
C GLN A 70 -7.14 -5.71 -8.59
N ASN A 71 -7.76 -6.44 -7.68
CA ASN A 71 -9.11 -6.16 -7.19
C ASN A 71 -9.16 -4.82 -6.46
N ILE A 72 -8.19 -4.54 -5.58
CA ILE A 72 -8.06 -3.25 -4.89
C ILE A 72 -7.88 -2.11 -5.90
N VAL A 73 -6.98 -2.24 -6.87
CA VAL A 73 -6.75 -1.22 -7.92
C VAL A 73 -8.04 -0.98 -8.71
N SER A 74 -8.72 -2.05 -9.13
CA SER A 74 -9.94 -1.95 -9.93
C SER A 74 -11.06 -1.27 -9.14
N PHE A 75 -11.18 -1.57 -7.85
CA PHE A 75 -12.10 -0.90 -6.94
C PHE A 75 -11.77 0.59 -6.79
N VAL A 76 -10.50 0.93 -6.55
CA VAL A 76 -10.05 2.32 -6.37
C VAL A 76 -10.28 3.14 -7.63
N VAL A 77 -9.99 2.58 -8.81
CA VAL A 77 -10.18 3.26 -10.09
C VAL A 77 -11.66 3.44 -10.44
N SER A 78 -12.50 2.45 -10.14
CA SER A 78 -13.94 2.50 -10.44
C SER A 78 -14.73 3.35 -9.45
N THR A 79 -14.19 3.59 -8.25
CA THR A 79 -14.83 4.44 -7.25
C THR A 79 -14.60 5.91 -7.60
N SER A 80 -15.68 6.66 -7.80
CA SER A 80 -15.58 8.10 -8.03
C SER A 80 -15.23 8.84 -6.74
N SER A 81 -14.42 9.91 -6.86
CA SER A 81 -14.12 10.82 -5.75
C SER A 81 -15.36 11.42 -5.07
N HIS A 82 -16.52 11.46 -5.75
CA HIS A 82 -17.79 11.91 -5.18
C HIS A 82 -18.42 10.94 -4.18
N VAL A 83 -18.02 9.66 -4.22
CA VAL A 83 -18.49 8.61 -3.30
C VAL A 83 -17.52 8.43 -2.14
N SER A 84 -16.23 8.71 -2.38
CA SER A 84 -15.22 8.71 -1.33
C SER A 84 -15.33 9.99 -0.50
N LYS A 85 -15.28 9.91 0.84
CA LYS A 85 -15.14 11.08 1.73
C LYS A 85 -13.75 11.76 1.63
N LEU A 86 -13.03 11.55 0.54
CA LEU A 86 -11.67 12.02 0.29
C LEU A 86 -11.68 13.20 -0.66
N SER A 87 -10.69 14.07 -0.57
CA SER A 87 -10.47 15.07 -1.61
C SER A 87 -10.06 14.39 -2.93
N GLN A 88 -10.29 15.08 -4.05
CA GLN A 88 -9.87 14.59 -5.36
C GLN A 88 -8.35 14.33 -5.43
N SER A 89 -7.54 15.14 -4.74
CA SER A 89 -6.09 14.96 -4.68
C SER A 89 -5.69 13.72 -3.87
N GLN A 90 -6.35 13.46 -2.74
CA GLN A 90 -6.14 12.25 -1.95
C GLN A 90 -6.51 11.00 -2.75
N HIS A 91 -7.66 11.02 -3.43
CA HIS A 91 -8.10 9.91 -4.27
C HIS A 91 -7.06 9.57 -5.36
N ARG A 92 -6.58 10.59 -6.09
CA ARG A 92 -5.53 10.40 -7.10
C ARG A 92 -4.22 9.88 -6.51
N GLY A 93 -3.84 10.33 -5.32
CA GLY A 93 -2.64 9.84 -4.64
C GLY A 93 -2.73 8.35 -4.29
N ILE A 94 -3.89 7.90 -3.80
CA ILE A 94 -4.15 6.48 -3.48
C ILE A 94 -4.18 5.64 -4.76
N GLU A 95 -4.85 6.11 -5.80
CA GLU A 95 -4.88 5.43 -7.10
C GLU A 95 -3.47 5.24 -7.67
N LEU A 96 -2.65 6.31 -7.68
CA LEU A 96 -1.29 6.26 -8.19
C LEU A 96 -0.44 5.26 -7.39
N ALA A 97 -0.49 5.32 -6.06
CA ALA A 97 0.27 4.42 -5.19
C ALA A 97 -0.08 2.95 -5.44
N TRP A 98 -1.36 2.61 -5.60
CA TRP A 98 -1.76 1.22 -5.90
C TRP A 98 -1.38 0.77 -7.30
N ARG A 99 -1.39 1.68 -8.30
CA ARG A 99 -0.91 1.37 -9.65
C ARG A 99 0.59 1.10 -9.67
N GLU A 100 1.38 1.91 -8.99
CA GLU A 100 2.84 1.71 -8.83
C GLU A 100 3.14 0.39 -8.09
N TYR A 101 2.37 0.10 -7.05
CA TYR A 101 2.47 -1.16 -6.32
C TYR A 101 2.17 -2.38 -7.21
N LEU A 102 1.11 -2.33 -8.02
CA LEU A 102 0.78 -3.39 -8.99
C LEU A 102 1.87 -3.57 -10.05
N GLN A 103 2.48 -2.49 -10.54
CA GLN A 103 3.60 -2.54 -11.48
C GLN A 103 4.84 -3.20 -10.87
N SER A 104 5.11 -2.91 -9.59
CA SER A 104 6.22 -3.51 -8.84
C SER A 104 6.02 -5.01 -8.65
N PHE A 105 4.79 -5.44 -8.36
CA PHE A 105 4.39 -6.86 -8.34
C PHE A 105 4.67 -7.56 -9.68
N ALA A 106 4.26 -6.93 -10.80
CA ALA A 106 4.45 -7.48 -12.13
C ALA A 106 5.94 -7.53 -12.55
N SER A 107 6.77 -6.64 -12.01
CA SER A 107 8.20 -6.57 -12.33
C SER A 107 9.01 -7.55 -11.47
N GLY A 108 8.66 -7.72 -10.18
CA GLY A 108 9.31 -8.69 -9.29
C GLY A 108 9.05 -10.16 -9.69
N ASN A 109 7.88 -10.46 -10.27
CA ASN A 109 7.58 -11.79 -10.81
C ASN A 109 8.37 -12.12 -12.10
N LYS A 110 8.87 -11.12 -12.83
CA LYS A 110 9.68 -11.36 -14.05
C LYS A 110 11.15 -11.72 -13.74
N SER A 111 11.62 -11.45 -12.53
CA SER A 111 12.99 -11.76 -12.11
C SER A 111 13.16 -13.20 -11.58
N SER A 112 12.09 -13.98 -11.48
CA SER A 112 12.12 -15.38 -11.00
C SER A 112 11.96 -16.43 -12.11
N THR A 113 11.98 -16.03 -13.38
CA THR A 113 12.01 -16.95 -14.53
C THR A 113 13.23 -16.67 -15.40
N SER A 114 14.39 -17.03 -14.87
CA SER A 114 15.61 -17.26 -15.66
C SER A 114 16.29 -18.49 -15.04
N GLU A 115 15.84 -19.67 -15.47
CA GLU A 115 16.66 -20.89 -15.47
C GLU A 115 17.53 -20.92 -16.72
#